data_AF-A0A967C739-F1
#
_entry.id   AF-A0A967C739-F1
#
_cell.length_a   1.000
_cell.length_b   1.000
_cell.length_c   1.000
_cell.angle_alpha   90.00
_cell.angle_beta   90.00
_cell.angle_gamma   90.00
#
_symmetry.space_group_name_H-M   'P 1'
#
loop_
_entity.id
_entity.type
_entity.pdbx_description
1 polymer ?
#
loop_
_entity_poly.entity_id
_entity_poly.type
_entity_poly.pdbx_seq_one_letter_code
_entity_poly.pdbx_strand_id
1 'polypeptide(L)'
;MGTDRVQAYLRGWELYYGAMESKDQPSAAVNPYSVSWAAGYWRKSDEFNFKASGEPKSPKTLQYQEDWLKVIEARIGQRDLRALEKKHVKGWKQELQKQGHPAKTAAIMKVLRMFYNFCIGEGWYKQVNPASKIKIHVPKKSGYVPWTWPRVKEFYKAACDAGRPNLGLAVAMIYDSGQNPVDVLRTERDRSRDNQVVALYHSDVPIYRSGRLDLSRSKTAVGADIPLQAWVTRKIDKLPHDTATLIVSEETGKPYTLNNFRKWVRLICRRAGLPDELKAGNLRHEAGQEAEDGGASPEEIQGLLAHSEPGTQRFYVKRTRADEAQKARARTRRKRRTK
;
A
#
# COMPACT_ATOMS: atom_id res chain seq x y z
N MET A 1 12.51 3.64 32.17
CA MET A 1 12.24 3.93 30.73
C MET A 1 10.95 3.27 30.17
N GLY A 2 10.24 2.39 30.90
CA GLY A 2 9.01 1.74 30.40
C GLY A 2 7.69 2.44 30.77
N THR A 3 7.67 3.17 31.88
CA THR A 3 6.46 3.78 32.47
C THR A 3 5.92 4.95 31.64
N ASP A 4 6.79 5.82 31.10
CA ASP A 4 6.35 6.99 30.31
C ASP A 4 5.68 6.63 28.99
N ARG A 5 6.08 5.51 28.36
CA ARG A 5 5.47 5.03 27.12
C ARG A 5 4.09 4.42 27.34
N VAL A 6 3.91 3.74 28.47
CA VAL A 6 2.61 3.19 28.87
C VAL A 6 1.67 4.34 29.24
N GLN A 7 2.14 5.34 29.98
CA GLN A 7 1.35 6.52 30.32
C GLN A 7 0.96 7.36 29.10
N ALA A 8 1.87 7.53 28.12
CA ALA A 8 1.55 8.19 26.85
C ALA A 8 0.54 7.39 26.00
N TYR A 9 0.60 6.05 26.05
CA TYR A 9 -0.35 5.16 25.38
C TYR A 9 -1.73 5.21 26.03
N LEU A 10 -1.80 5.21 27.37
CA LEU A 10 -3.03 5.31 28.14
C LEU A 10 -3.69 6.69 27.97
N ARG A 11 -2.94 7.79 27.97
CA ARG A 11 -3.46 9.12 27.61
C ARG A 11 -4.01 9.18 26.19
N GLY A 12 -3.33 8.53 25.24
CA GLY A 12 -3.81 8.41 23.87
C GLY A 12 -5.12 7.62 23.77
N TRP A 13 -5.26 6.59 24.62
CA TRP A 13 -6.48 5.79 24.75
C TRP A 13 -7.62 6.56 25.42
N GLU A 14 -7.38 7.28 26.51
CA GLU A 14 -8.37 8.15 27.16
C GLU A 14 -8.88 9.25 26.22
N LEU A 15 -7.99 9.88 25.45
CA LEU A 15 -8.38 10.87 24.44
C LEU A 15 -9.19 10.25 23.29
N TYR A 16 -8.90 9.00 22.92
CA TYR A 16 -9.60 8.29 21.86
C TYR A 16 -10.99 7.80 22.31
N TYR A 17 -11.08 7.20 23.50
CA TYR A 17 -12.35 6.69 24.04
C TYR A 17 -13.22 7.79 24.63
N GLY A 18 -12.65 8.83 25.25
CA GLY A 18 -13.41 10.03 25.66
C GLY A 18 -14.04 10.76 24.47
N ALA A 19 -13.37 10.73 23.29
CA ALA A 19 -13.95 11.21 22.04
C ALA A 19 -14.97 10.24 21.40
N MET A 20 -15.03 8.97 21.85
CA MET A 20 -16.03 8.00 21.43
C MET A 20 -17.24 7.93 22.38
N GLU A 21 -17.06 8.20 23.67
CA GLU A 21 -18.13 8.28 24.68
C GLU A 21 -18.95 9.57 24.54
N SER A 22 -18.38 10.62 23.94
CA SER A 22 -19.13 11.82 23.56
C SER A 22 -20.09 11.63 22.37
N LYS A 23 -20.29 10.40 21.88
CA LYS A 23 -21.12 10.11 20.70
C LYS A 23 -22.63 10.17 20.92
N ASP A 24 -23.08 10.24 22.17
CA ASP A 24 -24.51 10.32 22.52
C ASP A 24 -24.94 11.69 23.06
N GLN A 25 -24.14 12.74 22.89
CA GLN A 25 -24.64 14.11 23.08
C GLN A 25 -25.27 14.62 21.77
N PRO A 26 -26.48 15.21 21.82
CA PRO A 26 -27.09 15.80 20.63
C PRO A 26 -26.10 16.79 20.02
N SER A 27 -25.76 16.56 18.75
CA SER A 27 -24.87 17.39 17.94
C SER A 27 -25.15 18.87 18.21
N ALA A 28 -24.28 19.53 18.98
CA ALA A 28 -24.29 20.98 19.11
C ALA A 28 -24.46 21.57 17.71
N ALA A 29 -25.47 22.41 17.51
CA ALA A 29 -25.84 22.95 16.20
C ALA A 29 -24.58 23.42 15.47
N VAL A 30 -24.21 22.73 14.38
CA VAL A 30 -22.94 22.99 13.72
C VAL A 30 -23.05 24.38 13.10
N ASN A 31 -22.28 25.34 13.62
CA ASN A 31 -22.36 26.74 13.22
C ASN A 31 -22.23 26.87 11.69
N PRO A 32 -23.17 27.55 10.99
CA PRO A 32 -23.06 27.81 9.58
C PRO A 32 -21.71 28.44 9.24
N TYR A 33 -21.11 28.03 8.12
CA TYR A 33 -19.76 28.42 7.71
C TYR A 33 -18.62 28.00 8.64
N SER A 34 -18.86 27.15 9.64
CA SER A 34 -17.74 26.50 10.33
C SER A 34 -17.08 25.44 9.43
N VAL A 35 -15.83 25.09 9.73
CA VAL A 35 -15.11 24.04 9.00
C VAL A 35 -15.82 22.69 9.11
N SER A 36 -16.32 22.32 10.30
CA SER A 36 -17.05 21.06 10.50
C SER A 36 -18.41 21.07 9.78
N TRP A 37 -19.08 22.21 9.70
CA TRP A 37 -20.32 22.35 8.91
C TRP A 37 -20.04 22.02 7.44
N ALA A 38 -19.07 22.71 6.82
CA ALA A 38 -18.73 22.48 5.42
C ALA A 38 -18.14 21.08 5.17
N ALA A 39 -17.42 20.50 6.14
CA ALA A 39 -16.89 19.14 6.06
C ALA A 39 -18.02 18.10 5.99
N GLY A 40 -19.15 18.32 6.67
CA GLY A 40 -20.35 17.49 6.57
C GLY A 40 -20.92 17.45 5.14
N TYR A 41 -20.93 18.58 4.44
CA TYR A 41 -21.32 18.63 3.03
C TYR A 41 -20.27 18.00 2.12
N TRP A 42 -18.98 18.27 2.36
CA TRP A 42 -17.91 17.72 1.53
C TRP A 42 -17.95 16.18 1.52
N ARG A 43 -18.21 15.53 2.66
CA ARG A 43 -18.38 14.06 2.73
C ARG A 43 -19.46 13.51 1.80
N LYS A 44 -20.51 14.30 1.53
CA LYS A 44 -21.63 13.93 0.66
C LYS A 44 -21.41 14.34 -0.80
N SER A 45 -20.39 15.15 -1.08
CA SER A 45 -20.09 15.67 -2.42
C SER A 45 -19.52 14.60 -3.36
N ASP A 46 -19.63 14.85 -4.66
CA ASP A 46 -19.03 14.00 -5.67
C ASP A 46 -17.50 14.08 -5.64
N GLU A 47 -16.94 15.26 -5.35
CA GLU A 47 -15.49 15.47 -5.24
C GLU A 47 -14.85 14.67 -4.11
N PHE A 48 -15.62 14.26 -3.09
CA PHE A 48 -15.18 13.34 -2.05
C PHE A 48 -15.35 11.89 -2.47
N ASN A 49 -16.49 11.52 -3.07
CA ASN A 49 -16.85 10.13 -3.32
C ASN A 49 -16.35 9.56 -4.65
N PHE A 50 -16.21 10.39 -5.70
CA PHE A 50 -15.93 9.96 -7.07
C PHE A 50 -14.63 10.55 -7.60
N LYS A 51 -14.02 9.86 -8.57
CA LYS A 51 -12.90 10.38 -9.37
C LYS A 51 -13.45 11.37 -10.40
N ALA A 52 -12.56 12.14 -11.03
CA ALA A 52 -12.92 13.00 -12.16
C ALA A 52 -13.52 12.21 -13.34
N SER A 53 -13.26 10.90 -13.44
CA SER A 53 -13.85 10.00 -14.42
C SER A 53 -15.29 9.55 -14.10
N GLY A 54 -15.86 9.97 -12.96
CA GLY A 54 -17.18 9.52 -12.49
C GLY A 54 -17.17 8.19 -11.73
N GLU A 55 -16.04 7.45 -11.73
CA GLU A 55 -15.93 6.19 -10.98
C GLU A 55 -15.82 6.44 -9.46
N PRO A 56 -16.41 5.58 -8.61
CA PRO A 56 -16.20 5.64 -7.16
C PRO A 56 -14.73 5.57 -6.78
N LYS A 57 -14.33 6.35 -5.76
CA LYS A 57 -13.01 6.21 -5.15
C LYS A 57 -12.97 4.92 -4.33
N SER A 58 -11.82 4.25 -4.33
CA SER A 58 -11.62 3.05 -3.51
C SER A 58 -11.83 3.36 -2.02
N PRO A 59 -12.32 2.41 -1.21
CA PRO A 59 -12.53 2.61 0.24
C PRO A 59 -11.32 3.17 0.99
N LYS A 60 -10.10 2.75 0.60
CA LYS A 60 -8.85 3.25 1.18
C LYS A 60 -8.60 4.74 0.94
N THR A 61 -9.04 5.26 -0.20
CA THR A 61 -8.91 6.68 -0.53
C THR A 61 -9.91 7.51 0.24
N LEU A 62 -11.15 7.01 0.40
CA LEU A 62 -12.17 7.63 1.23
C LEU A 62 -11.72 7.67 2.70
N GLN A 63 -11.24 6.54 3.24
CA GLN A 63 -10.68 6.48 4.58
C GLN A 63 -9.52 7.47 4.78
N TYR A 64 -8.61 7.56 3.80
CA TYR A 64 -7.51 8.53 3.87
C TYR A 64 -8.02 9.97 3.95
N GLN A 65 -9.02 10.34 3.13
CA GLN A 65 -9.59 11.69 3.18
C GLN A 65 -10.28 11.95 4.53
N GLU A 66 -11.06 10.98 5.01
CA GLU A 66 -11.78 11.05 6.28
C GLU A 66 -10.83 11.17 7.48
N ASP A 67 -9.77 10.36 7.54
CA ASP A 67 -8.80 10.37 8.64
C ASP A 67 -8.15 11.75 8.80
N TRP A 68 -7.74 12.37 7.69
CA TRP A 68 -7.09 13.68 7.75
C TRP A 68 -8.09 14.83 7.88
N LEU A 69 -9.31 14.67 7.39
CA LEU A 69 -10.39 15.63 7.61
C LEU A 69 -10.74 15.71 9.09
N LYS A 70 -10.84 14.57 9.80
CA LYS A 70 -11.02 14.52 11.25
C LYS A 70 -9.92 15.26 12.01
N VAL A 71 -8.66 15.15 11.58
CA VAL A 71 -7.54 15.91 12.18
C VAL A 71 -7.70 17.42 11.94
N ILE A 72 -8.26 17.82 10.80
CA ILE A 72 -8.56 19.22 10.50
C ILE A 72 -9.72 19.72 11.36
N GLU A 73 -10.82 18.97 11.46
CA GLU A 73 -11.96 19.30 12.30
C GLU A 73 -11.61 19.37 13.78
N ALA A 74 -10.79 18.44 14.27
CA ALA A 74 -10.29 18.49 15.65
C ALA A 74 -9.49 19.77 15.95
N ARG A 75 -8.84 20.36 14.93
CA ARG A 75 -8.01 21.56 15.10
C ARG A 75 -8.79 22.87 14.91
N ILE A 76 -9.62 22.94 13.88
CA ILE A 76 -10.30 24.18 13.44
C ILE A 76 -11.79 23.99 13.14
N GLY A 77 -12.39 22.85 13.49
CA GLY A 77 -13.76 22.47 13.10
C GLY A 77 -14.83 23.51 13.44
N GLN A 78 -14.74 24.11 14.63
CA GLN A 78 -15.70 25.14 15.09
C GLN A 78 -15.35 26.56 14.63
N ARG A 79 -14.22 26.75 13.93
CA ARG A 79 -13.80 28.07 13.44
C ARG A 79 -14.52 28.39 12.13
N ASP A 80 -14.77 29.68 11.91
CA ASP A 80 -15.28 30.18 10.64
C ASP A 80 -14.28 29.87 9.52
N LEU A 81 -14.73 29.11 8.53
CA LEU A 81 -13.90 28.68 7.40
C LEU A 81 -13.38 29.88 6.57
N ARG A 82 -14.11 30.99 6.57
CA ARG A 82 -13.81 32.23 5.82
C ARG A 82 -12.65 33.02 6.42
N ALA A 83 -12.36 32.81 7.71
CA ALA A 83 -11.27 33.46 8.42
C ALA A 83 -9.91 32.75 8.23
N LEU A 84 -9.87 31.56 7.60
CA LEU A 84 -8.62 30.84 7.42
C LEU A 84 -7.78 31.48 6.31
N GLU A 85 -6.70 32.15 6.69
CA GLU A 85 -5.70 32.69 5.77
C GLU A 85 -4.49 31.75 5.58
N LYS A 86 -3.73 31.98 4.51
CA LYS A 86 -2.48 31.28 4.19
C LYS A 86 -1.43 31.34 5.32
N LYS A 87 -1.39 32.44 6.09
CA LYS A 87 -0.48 32.58 7.24
C LYS A 87 -0.75 31.56 8.34
N HIS A 88 -2.03 31.25 8.62
CA HIS A 88 -2.43 30.24 9.59
C HIS A 88 -1.99 28.84 9.16
N VAL A 89 -2.16 28.52 7.87
CA VAL A 89 -1.73 27.22 7.31
C VAL A 89 -0.20 27.08 7.37
N LYS A 90 0.56 28.14 7.09
CA LYS A 90 2.02 28.15 7.25
C LYS A 90 2.44 27.93 8.70
N GLY A 91 1.81 28.61 9.66
CA GLY A 91 2.07 28.42 11.09
C GLY A 91 1.80 26.98 11.53
N TRP A 92 0.67 26.40 11.11
CA TRP A 92 0.34 25.01 11.43
C TRP A 92 1.34 24.02 10.81
N LYS A 93 1.77 24.25 9.56
CA LYS A 93 2.83 23.45 8.93
C LYS A 93 4.11 23.48 9.75
N GLN A 94 4.58 24.66 10.17
CA GLN A 94 5.82 24.81 10.93
C GLN A 94 5.74 24.06 12.26
N GLU A 95 4.60 24.15 12.95
CA GLU A 95 4.35 23.42 14.19
C GLU A 95 4.46 21.90 13.99
N LEU A 96 3.78 21.35 12.98
CA LEU A 96 3.83 19.91 12.69
C LEU A 96 5.23 19.44 12.25
N GLN A 97 6.01 20.30 11.62
CA GLN A 97 7.39 20.00 11.24
C GLN A 97 8.32 19.96 12.46
N LYS A 98 8.15 20.87 13.42
CA LYS A 98 8.90 20.85 14.70
C LYS A 98 8.64 19.57 15.49
N GLN A 99 7.44 19.00 15.38
CA GLN A 99 7.07 17.71 15.99
C GLN A 99 7.66 16.49 15.25
N GLY A 100 8.43 16.67 14.16
CA GLY A 100 9.09 15.56 13.48
C GLY A 100 8.15 14.68 12.64
N HIS A 101 7.03 15.22 12.16
CA HIS A 101 6.03 14.44 11.40
C HIS A 101 5.81 14.94 9.96
N PRO A 102 6.84 14.89 9.08
CA PRO A 102 6.77 15.48 7.74
C PRO A 102 5.74 14.79 6.83
N ALA A 103 5.59 13.47 6.92
CA ALA A 103 4.60 12.73 6.12
C ALA A 103 3.16 13.03 6.54
N LYS A 104 2.91 13.12 7.85
CA LYS A 104 1.62 13.55 8.42
C LYS A 104 1.27 14.96 7.97
N THR A 105 2.24 15.88 8.06
CA THR A 105 2.10 17.26 7.58
C THR A 105 1.70 17.29 6.11
N ALA A 106 2.38 16.50 5.26
CA ALA A 106 2.04 16.40 3.84
C ALA A 106 0.60 15.94 3.59
N ALA A 107 0.13 14.96 4.36
CA ALA A 107 -1.21 14.43 4.20
C ALA A 107 -2.30 15.43 4.64
N ILE A 108 -2.14 16.07 5.81
CA ILE A 108 -3.06 17.11 6.30
C ILE A 108 -3.16 18.25 5.28
N MET A 109 -2.03 18.76 4.80
CA MET A 109 -2.01 19.90 3.86
C MET A 109 -2.62 19.54 2.50
N LYS A 110 -2.51 18.28 2.09
CA LYS A 110 -3.18 17.77 0.88
C LYS A 110 -4.70 17.76 1.05
N VAL A 111 -5.21 17.18 2.13
CA VAL A 111 -6.66 17.09 2.39
C VAL A 111 -7.25 18.47 2.63
N LEU A 112 -6.56 19.34 3.39
CA LEU A 112 -6.97 20.74 3.59
C LEU A 112 -7.10 21.50 2.27
N ARG A 113 -6.19 21.26 1.31
CA ARG A 113 -6.29 21.86 -0.02
C ARG A 113 -7.51 21.34 -0.79
N MET A 114 -7.77 20.03 -0.76
CA MET A 114 -8.93 19.46 -1.43
C MET A 114 -10.24 20.02 -0.86
N PHE A 115 -10.34 20.06 0.47
CA PHE A 115 -11.47 20.63 1.19
C PHE A 115 -11.71 22.10 0.84
N TYR A 116 -10.68 22.95 0.88
CA TYR A 116 -10.86 24.37 0.52
C TYR A 116 -11.12 24.61 -0.97
N ASN A 117 -10.72 23.69 -1.87
CA ASN A 117 -11.14 23.77 -3.27
C ASN A 117 -12.64 23.50 -3.41
N PHE A 118 -13.16 22.53 -2.67
CA PHE A 118 -14.61 22.28 -2.59
C PHE A 118 -15.35 23.51 -2.04
N CYS A 119 -14.92 24.08 -0.92
CA CYS A 119 -15.55 25.29 -0.37
C CYS A 119 -15.52 26.51 -1.31
N ILE A 120 -14.52 26.60 -2.19
CA ILE A 120 -14.47 27.61 -3.25
C ILE A 120 -15.50 27.30 -4.35
N GLY A 121 -15.63 26.05 -4.78
CA GLY A 121 -16.62 25.61 -5.76
C GLY A 121 -18.06 25.89 -5.30
N GLU A 122 -18.34 25.66 -4.02
CA GLU A 122 -19.62 25.98 -3.37
C GLU A 122 -19.85 27.49 -3.14
N GLY A 123 -18.85 28.34 -3.38
CA GLY A 123 -18.92 29.78 -3.14
C GLY A 123 -18.86 30.19 -1.66
N TRP A 124 -18.61 29.27 -0.73
CA TRP A 124 -18.53 29.53 0.71
C TRP A 124 -17.21 30.19 1.12
N TYR A 125 -16.15 30.00 0.34
CA TYR A 125 -14.86 30.64 0.53
C TYR A 125 -14.46 31.40 -0.75
N LYS A 126 -14.37 32.73 -0.67
CA LYS A 126 -14.17 33.59 -1.85
C LYS A 126 -12.70 33.96 -2.13
N GLN A 127 -11.79 33.66 -1.21
CA GLN A 127 -10.37 33.98 -1.38
C GLN A 127 -9.62 32.85 -2.10
N VAL A 128 -8.35 33.09 -2.43
CA VAL A 128 -7.46 32.04 -2.94
C VAL A 128 -7.28 30.95 -1.87
N ASN A 129 -7.37 29.67 -2.27
CA ASN A 129 -7.23 28.53 -1.36
C ASN A 129 -6.01 28.70 -0.43
N PRO A 130 -6.20 28.71 0.91
CA PRO A 130 -5.14 29.03 1.87
C PRO A 130 -4.07 27.93 1.96
N ALA A 131 -4.38 26.71 1.54
CA ALA A 131 -3.46 25.57 1.47
C ALA A 131 -2.81 25.41 0.08
N SER A 132 -3.08 26.31 -0.86
CA SER A 132 -2.48 26.32 -2.19
C SER A 132 -0.97 26.59 -2.13
N LYS A 133 -0.21 25.89 -2.99
CA LYS A 133 1.24 26.06 -3.17
C LYS A 133 2.07 25.95 -1.86
N ILE A 134 1.53 25.32 -0.82
CA ILE A 134 2.29 24.99 0.40
C ILE A 134 3.26 23.84 0.07
N LYS A 135 4.56 24.13 -0.01
CA LYS A 135 5.62 23.14 -0.23
C LYS A 135 5.96 22.44 1.09
N ILE A 136 6.08 21.12 1.08
CA ILE A 136 6.47 20.33 2.26
C ILE A 136 7.70 19.53 1.86
N HIS A 137 8.82 19.86 2.48
CA HIS A 137 10.03 19.08 2.33
C HIS A 137 9.90 17.86 3.24
N VAL A 138 9.77 16.69 2.63
CA VAL A 138 9.92 15.42 3.34
C VAL A 138 11.40 15.05 3.21
N PRO A 139 12.14 14.89 4.32
CA PRO A 139 13.54 14.49 4.26
C PRO A 139 13.71 13.26 3.38
N LYS A 140 14.77 13.24 2.57
CA LYS A 140 15.16 12.04 1.82
C LYS A 140 15.38 10.92 2.84
N LYS A 141 14.79 9.74 2.58
CA LYS A 141 15.03 8.56 3.42
C LYS A 141 16.51 8.18 3.35
N SER A 142 17.05 7.62 4.43
CA SER A 142 18.39 7.02 4.48
C SER A 142 18.61 6.01 3.35
N GLY A 143 19.89 5.70 3.08
CA GLY A 143 20.39 4.95 1.93
C GLY A 143 19.49 3.82 1.42
N TYR A 144 19.35 3.72 0.11
CA TYR A 144 18.59 2.66 -0.52
C TYR A 144 19.39 1.35 -0.48
N VAL A 145 18.81 0.30 0.12
CA VAL A 145 19.40 -1.04 0.13
C VAL A 145 18.49 -1.97 -0.67
N PRO A 146 18.99 -2.62 -1.73
CA PRO A 146 18.12 -3.40 -2.60
C PRO A 146 17.84 -4.81 -2.09
N TRP A 147 16.66 -5.35 -2.37
CA TRP A 147 16.47 -6.80 -2.25
C TRP A 147 17.22 -7.53 -3.36
N THR A 148 17.94 -8.59 -2.98
CA THR A 148 18.60 -9.49 -3.92
C THR A 148 18.11 -10.91 -3.67
N TRP A 149 18.19 -11.78 -4.68
CA TRP A 149 17.82 -13.18 -4.50
C TRP A 149 18.56 -13.88 -3.33
N PRO A 150 19.87 -13.64 -3.09
CA PRO A 150 20.54 -14.10 -1.87
C PRO A 150 19.86 -13.62 -0.57
N ARG A 151 19.56 -12.32 -0.45
CA ARG A 151 18.87 -11.75 0.73
C ARG A 151 17.46 -12.31 0.90
N VAL A 152 16.76 -12.61 -0.19
CA VAL A 152 15.44 -13.27 -0.13
C VAL A 152 15.56 -14.68 0.46
N LYS A 153 16.59 -15.44 0.09
CA LYS A 153 16.83 -16.77 0.67
C LYS A 153 17.26 -16.70 2.14
N GLU A 154 18.11 -15.73 2.48
CA GLU A 154 18.53 -15.47 3.86
C GLU A 154 17.34 -15.09 4.73
N PHE A 155 16.49 -14.17 4.25
CA PHE A 155 15.23 -13.82 4.88
C PHE A 155 14.31 -15.04 5.03
N TYR A 156 14.17 -15.86 3.99
CA TYR A 156 13.35 -17.07 4.05
C TYR A 156 13.83 -18.02 5.14
N LYS A 157 15.14 -18.26 5.23
CA LYS A 157 15.73 -19.07 6.30
C LYS A 157 15.42 -18.49 7.68
N ALA A 158 15.69 -17.20 7.88
CA ALA A 158 15.40 -16.54 9.16
C ALA A 158 13.91 -16.53 9.52
N ALA A 159 13.02 -16.45 8.52
CA ALA A 159 11.58 -16.56 8.72
C ALA A 159 11.20 -17.97 9.17
N CYS A 160 11.74 -19.02 8.55
CA CYS A 160 11.54 -20.41 9.00
C CYS A 160 12.05 -20.63 10.42
N ASP A 161 13.26 -20.17 10.74
CA ASP A 161 13.87 -20.28 12.07
C ASP A 161 13.02 -19.56 13.14
N ALA A 162 12.31 -18.50 12.74
CA ALA A 162 11.35 -17.79 13.58
C ALA A 162 9.93 -18.38 13.58
N GLY A 163 9.73 -19.58 13.03
CA GLY A 163 8.41 -20.25 12.95
C GLY A 163 7.45 -19.61 11.95
N ARG A 164 7.96 -18.89 10.95
CA ARG A 164 7.16 -18.15 9.96
C ARG A 164 7.49 -18.49 8.49
N PRO A 165 7.38 -19.76 8.08
CA PRO A 165 7.68 -20.19 6.72
C PRO A 165 6.77 -19.56 5.64
N ASN A 166 5.48 -19.30 5.93
CA ASN A 166 4.56 -18.66 4.98
C ASN A 166 4.91 -17.19 4.77
N LEU A 167 5.36 -16.48 5.82
CA LEU A 167 5.90 -15.12 5.67
C LEU A 167 7.11 -15.09 4.74
N GLY A 168 8.05 -16.03 4.96
CA GLY A 168 9.23 -16.20 4.13
C GLY A 168 8.84 -16.48 2.67
N LEU A 169 7.90 -17.40 2.47
CA LEU A 169 7.39 -17.76 1.14
C LEU A 169 6.72 -16.57 0.46
N ALA A 170 5.94 -15.77 1.18
CA ALA A 170 5.31 -14.57 0.64
C ALA A 170 6.34 -13.55 0.11
N VAL A 171 7.41 -13.29 0.87
CA VAL A 171 8.51 -12.41 0.42
C VAL A 171 9.16 -12.95 -0.85
N ALA A 172 9.40 -14.27 -0.91
CA ALA A 172 9.96 -14.90 -2.09
C ALA A 172 9.00 -14.83 -3.29
N MET A 173 7.71 -15.10 -3.12
CA MET A 173 6.70 -14.99 -4.18
C MET A 173 6.58 -13.56 -4.70
N ILE A 174 6.59 -12.54 -3.82
CA ILE A 174 6.54 -11.13 -4.23
C ILE A 174 7.76 -10.75 -5.05
N TYR A 175 8.96 -11.10 -4.57
CA TYR A 175 10.18 -10.86 -5.32
C TYR A 175 10.13 -11.59 -6.66
N ASP A 176 9.85 -12.90 -6.64
CA ASP A 176 9.95 -13.76 -7.80
C ASP A 176 8.87 -13.48 -8.84
N SER A 177 7.66 -13.11 -8.46
CA SER A 177 6.61 -12.71 -9.42
C SER A 177 6.69 -11.25 -9.83
N GLY A 178 7.40 -10.40 -9.07
CA GLY A 178 7.34 -8.95 -9.24
C GLY A 178 5.97 -8.35 -8.94
N GLN A 179 5.06 -9.05 -8.27
CA GLN A 179 3.70 -8.55 -8.00
C GLN A 179 3.58 -7.75 -6.71
N ASN A 180 2.47 -7.02 -6.57
CA ASN A 180 2.24 -6.22 -5.36
C ASN A 180 2.00 -7.16 -4.16
N PRO A 181 2.55 -6.86 -2.97
CA PRO A 181 2.22 -7.62 -1.77
C PRO A 181 0.72 -7.78 -1.52
N VAL A 182 -0.11 -6.78 -1.84
CA VAL A 182 -1.57 -6.89 -1.66
C VAL A 182 -2.18 -8.01 -2.51
N ASP A 183 -1.67 -8.23 -3.71
CA ASP A 183 -2.17 -9.24 -4.63
C ASP A 183 -1.63 -10.62 -4.20
N VAL A 184 -0.32 -10.74 -3.96
CA VAL A 184 0.32 -12.04 -3.59
C VAL A 184 -0.19 -12.60 -2.26
N LEU A 185 -0.49 -11.75 -1.27
CA LEU A 185 -1.00 -12.22 0.02
C LEU A 185 -2.43 -12.79 -0.06
N ARG A 186 -3.15 -12.55 -1.17
CA ARG A 186 -4.49 -13.08 -1.43
C ARG A 186 -4.46 -14.25 -2.41
N THR A 187 -3.29 -14.71 -2.83
CA THR A 187 -3.19 -15.78 -3.83
C THR A 187 -3.81 -17.06 -3.31
N GLU A 188 -4.72 -17.63 -4.09
CA GLU A 188 -5.35 -18.92 -3.82
C GLU A 188 -4.75 -20.02 -4.71
N ARG A 189 -4.84 -21.25 -4.24
CA ARG A 189 -4.53 -22.42 -5.06
C ARG A 189 -5.71 -22.69 -5.99
N ASP A 190 -5.44 -23.03 -7.24
CA ASP A 190 -6.49 -23.53 -8.11
C ASP A 190 -7.07 -24.86 -7.58
N ARG A 191 -8.40 -24.92 -7.51
CA ARG A 191 -9.19 -26.04 -7.00
C ARG A 191 -10.15 -26.62 -8.04
N SER A 192 -10.13 -26.13 -9.28
CA SER A 192 -11.02 -26.65 -10.31
C SER A 192 -10.66 -28.09 -10.68
N ARG A 193 -11.64 -29.00 -10.67
CA ARG A 193 -11.46 -30.42 -11.03
C ARG A 193 -11.04 -30.61 -12.47
N ASP A 194 -11.50 -29.74 -13.35
CA ASP A 194 -11.06 -29.68 -14.72
C ASP A 194 -9.92 -28.67 -14.79
N ASN A 195 -8.82 -29.05 -15.43
CA ASN A 195 -7.75 -28.14 -15.84
C ASN A 195 -8.24 -27.01 -16.78
N GLN A 196 -9.55 -26.78 -16.88
CA GLN A 196 -10.26 -25.87 -17.78
C GLN A 196 -10.64 -24.53 -17.16
N VAL A 197 -10.47 -24.30 -15.85
CA VAL A 197 -10.54 -22.91 -15.34
C VAL A 197 -9.29 -22.16 -15.78
N VAL A 198 -9.36 -21.63 -16.99
CA VAL A 198 -8.73 -20.36 -17.31
C VAL A 198 -9.42 -19.40 -16.35
N ALA A 199 -8.72 -18.87 -15.33
CA ALA A 199 -9.24 -17.72 -14.60
C ALA A 199 -9.22 -16.55 -15.59
N LEU A 200 -10.20 -16.54 -16.50
CA LEU A 200 -10.43 -15.52 -17.51
C LEU A 200 -10.78 -14.26 -16.75
N TYR A 201 -9.75 -13.48 -16.40
CA TYR A 201 -9.76 -12.03 -16.36
C TYR A 201 -10.83 -11.34 -15.48
N HIS A 202 -11.51 -12.02 -14.54
CA HIS A 202 -12.62 -11.41 -13.78
C HIS A 202 -12.72 -11.83 -12.30
N SER A 203 -11.82 -12.66 -11.75
CA SER A 203 -11.77 -12.87 -10.30
C SER A 203 -10.82 -11.86 -9.64
N ASP A 204 -11.29 -11.16 -8.61
CA ASP A 204 -10.49 -10.23 -7.77
C ASP A 204 -9.36 -10.91 -6.97
N VAL A 205 -9.14 -12.20 -7.19
CA VAL A 205 -8.27 -13.08 -6.44
C VAL A 205 -7.23 -13.70 -7.37
N PRO A 206 -5.92 -13.48 -7.13
CA PRO A 206 -4.85 -14.15 -7.85
C PRO A 206 -4.87 -15.67 -7.65
N ILE A 207 -4.58 -16.44 -8.69
CA ILE A 207 -4.58 -17.91 -8.66
C ILE A 207 -3.18 -18.44 -8.98
N TYR A 208 -2.72 -19.39 -8.17
CA TYR A 208 -1.54 -20.20 -8.47
C TYR A 208 -1.96 -21.54 -9.08
N ARG A 209 -1.39 -21.86 -10.24
CA ARG A 209 -1.61 -23.13 -10.96
C ARG A 209 -0.34 -23.54 -11.69
N SER A 210 0.06 -24.81 -11.57
CA SER A 210 1.12 -25.43 -12.38
C SER A 210 2.42 -24.61 -12.45
N GLY A 211 2.85 -24.05 -11.31
CA GLY A 211 4.07 -23.24 -11.22
C GLY A 211 3.95 -21.80 -11.73
N ARG A 212 2.73 -21.35 -12.06
CA ARG A 212 2.45 -20.00 -12.56
C ARG A 212 1.50 -19.26 -11.63
N LEU A 213 1.65 -17.93 -11.60
CA LEU A 213 0.76 -17.01 -10.91
C LEU A 213 -0.05 -16.23 -11.95
N ASP A 214 -1.35 -16.49 -12.02
CA ASP A 214 -2.31 -15.77 -12.84
C ASP A 214 -3.05 -14.74 -11.99
N LEU A 215 -3.05 -13.48 -12.39
CA LEU A 215 -3.69 -12.41 -11.64
C LEU A 215 -4.15 -11.26 -12.52
N SER A 216 -5.20 -10.58 -12.05
CA SER A 216 -5.49 -9.20 -12.41
C SER A 216 -5.11 -8.30 -11.25
N ARG A 217 -4.32 -7.26 -11.51
CA ARG A 217 -3.90 -6.34 -10.44
C ARG A 217 -5.10 -5.63 -9.83
N SER A 218 -5.30 -5.78 -8.53
CA SER A 218 -6.47 -5.23 -7.81
C SER A 218 -6.66 -3.70 -7.98
N LYS A 219 -5.57 -2.95 -8.20
CA LYS A 219 -5.64 -1.50 -8.41
C LYS A 219 -5.95 -1.09 -9.85
N THR A 220 -5.51 -1.86 -10.84
CA THR A 220 -5.45 -1.41 -12.25
C THR A 220 -6.15 -2.36 -13.23
N ALA A 221 -6.68 -3.49 -12.75
CA ALA A 221 -7.28 -4.55 -13.55
C ALA A 221 -6.38 -5.09 -14.68
N VAL A 222 -5.06 -4.89 -14.57
CA VAL A 222 -4.10 -5.35 -15.57
C VAL A 222 -3.79 -6.81 -15.28
N GLY A 223 -4.21 -7.69 -16.19
CA GLY A 223 -3.89 -9.12 -16.16
C GLY A 223 -2.41 -9.42 -16.40
N ALA A 224 -1.87 -10.40 -15.70
CA ALA A 224 -0.56 -11.01 -15.93
C ALA A 224 -0.58 -12.49 -15.52
N ASP A 225 0.16 -13.30 -16.28
CA ASP A 225 0.42 -14.70 -15.99
C ASP A 225 1.93 -14.89 -15.96
N ILE A 226 2.45 -15.32 -14.80
CA ILE A 226 3.87 -15.20 -14.47
C ILE A 226 4.40 -16.55 -14.02
N PRO A 227 5.39 -17.14 -14.73
CA PRO A 227 6.02 -18.35 -14.25
C PRO A 227 6.85 -18.02 -13.01
N LEU A 228 6.68 -18.83 -11.98
CA LEU A 228 7.50 -18.78 -10.78
C LEU A 228 8.69 -19.72 -10.96
N GLN A 229 9.80 -19.37 -10.34
CA GLN A 229 10.98 -20.20 -10.37
C GLN A 229 10.80 -21.46 -9.52
N ALA A 230 11.48 -22.53 -9.94
CA ALA A 230 11.40 -23.84 -9.30
C ALA A 230 11.71 -23.84 -7.79
N TRP A 231 12.52 -22.87 -7.32
CA TRP A 231 12.79 -22.74 -5.88
C TRP A 231 11.57 -22.29 -5.08
N VAL A 232 10.70 -21.46 -5.67
CA VAL A 232 9.45 -20.98 -5.08
C VAL A 232 8.36 -22.04 -5.23
N THR A 233 8.19 -22.61 -6.43
CA THR A 233 7.14 -23.64 -6.67
C THR A 233 7.31 -24.83 -5.76
N ARG A 234 8.53 -25.37 -5.60
CA ARG A 234 8.83 -26.46 -4.66
C ARG A 234 8.48 -26.17 -3.20
N LYS A 235 8.33 -24.91 -2.80
CA LYS A 235 7.85 -24.54 -1.45
C LYS A 235 6.35 -24.45 -1.40
N ILE A 236 5.73 -23.90 -2.44
CA ILE A 236 4.27 -23.91 -2.59
C ILE A 236 3.75 -25.35 -2.62
N ASP A 237 4.45 -26.27 -3.28
CA ASP A 237 4.07 -27.69 -3.38
C ASP A 237 4.16 -28.44 -2.04
N LYS A 238 4.83 -27.87 -1.03
CA LYS A 238 4.85 -28.40 0.35
C LYS A 238 3.73 -27.87 1.23
N LEU A 239 2.98 -26.86 0.76
CA LEU A 239 1.85 -26.34 1.51
C LEU A 239 0.68 -27.34 1.47
N PRO A 240 -0.09 -27.46 2.55
CA PRO A 240 -1.32 -28.25 2.55
C PRO A 240 -2.27 -27.85 1.41
N HIS A 241 -2.78 -28.84 0.68
CA HIS A 241 -3.63 -28.63 -0.49
C HIS A 241 -5.08 -28.22 -0.13
N ASP A 242 -5.47 -28.37 1.14
CA ASP A 242 -6.78 -28.05 1.70
C ASP A 242 -6.95 -26.57 2.08
N THR A 243 -5.88 -25.78 2.05
CA THR A 243 -5.93 -24.33 2.31
C THR A 243 -6.35 -23.55 1.06
N ALA A 244 -7.30 -22.62 1.20
CA ALA A 244 -7.83 -21.86 0.06
C ALA A 244 -6.80 -20.83 -0.39
N THR A 245 -6.34 -20.00 0.55
CA THR A 245 -5.25 -19.05 0.36
C THR A 245 -3.90 -19.71 0.65
N LEU A 246 -2.93 -19.52 -0.26
CA LEU A 246 -1.57 -20.06 -0.09
C LEU A 246 -0.82 -19.46 1.09
N ILE A 247 -1.01 -18.15 1.31
CA ILE A 247 -0.25 -17.39 2.30
C ILE A 247 -1.14 -17.01 3.47
N VAL A 248 -1.05 -17.80 4.55
CA VAL A 248 -1.73 -17.53 5.81
C VAL A 248 -0.73 -17.23 6.92
N SER A 249 -1.14 -16.40 7.88
CA SER A 249 -0.39 -16.11 9.09
C SER A 249 -0.36 -17.34 9.98
N GLU A 250 0.85 -17.74 10.35
CA GLU A 250 1.11 -18.90 11.21
C GLU A 250 0.45 -18.75 12.59
N GLU A 251 0.27 -17.51 13.07
CA GLU A 251 -0.41 -17.23 14.35
C GLU A 251 -1.94 -17.38 14.29
N THR A 252 -2.57 -17.16 13.14
CA THR A 252 -4.03 -16.96 13.08
C THR A 252 -4.73 -17.90 12.11
N GLY A 253 -4.00 -18.61 11.24
CA GLY A 253 -4.56 -19.39 10.14
C GLY A 253 -5.26 -18.55 9.06
N LYS A 254 -5.26 -17.21 9.18
CA LYS A 254 -5.94 -16.28 8.26
C LYS A 254 -4.92 -15.59 7.35
N PRO A 255 -5.33 -15.10 6.16
CA PRO A 255 -4.45 -14.33 5.29
C PRO A 255 -3.82 -13.14 6.00
N TYR A 256 -2.57 -12.83 5.66
CA TYR A 256 -1.89 -11.67 6.21
C TYR A 256 -2.54 -10.36 5.74
N THR A 257 -2.82 -9.45 6.68
CA THR A 257 -3.04 -8.05 6.29
C THR A 257 -1.73 -7.42 5.85
N LEU A 258 -1.78 -6.45 4.92
CA LEU A 258 -0.58 -5.75 4.44
C LEU A 258 0.23 -5.11 5.57
N ASN A 259 -0.44 -4.57 6.58
CA ASN A 259 0.20 -3.95 7.73
C ASN A 259 0.91 -4.99 8.61
N ASN A 260 0.24 -6.12 8.89
CA ASN A 260 0.83 -7.21 9.65
C ASN A 260 2.03 -7.83 8.92
N PHE A 261 1.89 -8.08 7.62
CA PHE A 261 2.98 -8.55 6.76
C PHE A 261 4.20 -7.63 6.83
N ARG A 262 4.02 -6.32 6.65
CA ARG A 262 5.13 -5.34 6.71
C ARG A 262 5.79 -5.27 8.09
N LYS A 263 5.00 -5.40 9.16
CA LYS A 263 5.49 -5.45 10.53
C LYS A 263 6.40 -6.66 10.72
N TRP A 264 5.96 -7.84 10.31
CA TRP A 264 6.75 -9.06 10.43
C TRP A 264 7.98 -9.08 9.55
N VAL A 265 7.90 -8.59 8.30
CA VAL A 265 9.10 -8.46 7.45
C VAL A 265 10.17 -7.62 8.14
N ARG A 266 9.81 -6.47 8.73
CA ARG A 266 10.77 -5.65 9.48
C ARG A 266 11.37 -6.40 10.67
N LEU A 267 10.53 -7.12 11.41
CA LEU A 267 10.97 -7.86 12.60
C LEU A 267 11.93 -8.99 12.23
N ILE A 268 11.65 -9.74 11.18
CA ILE A 268 12.53 -10.81 10.69
C ILE A 268 13.83 -10.23 10.14
N CYS A 269 13.81 -9.12 9.38
CA CYS A 269 15.05 -8.49 8.93
C CYS A 269 15.97 -8.15 10.11
N ARG A 270 15.44 -7.53 11.17
CA ARG A 270 16.20 -7.20 12.38
C ARG A 270 16.77 -8.43 13.07
N ARG A 271 15.97 -9.48 13.22
CA ARG A 271 16.41 -10.75 13.84
C ARG A 271 17.51 -11.44 13.03
N ALA A 272 17.46 -11.33 11.71
CA ALA A 272 18.42 -11.92 10.79
C ALA A 272 19.70 -11.09 10.61
N GLY A 273 19.80 -9.89 11.21
CA GLY A 273 20.90 -8.96 10.91
C GLY A 273 20.85 -8.37 9.50
N LEU A 274 19.71 -8.51 8.81
CA LEU A 274 19.50 -7.91 7.49
C LEU A 274 19.28 -6.39 7.62
N PRO A 275 19.65 -5.59 6.60
CA PRO A 275 19.51 -4.14 6.63
C PRO A 275 18.08 -3.68 6.91
N ASP A 276 17.94 -2.71 7.83
CA ASP A 276 16.67 -2.16 8.30
C ASP A 276 15.89 -1.40 7.21
N GLU A 277 16.60 -0.98 6.16
CA GLU A 277 16.07 -0.29 5.00
C GLU A 277 15.28 -1.20 4.06
N LEU A 278 15.48 -2.53 4.15
CA LEU A 278 14.74 -3.52 3.37
C LEU A 278 13.25 -3.46 3.70
N LYS A 279 12.48 -3.03 2.70
CA LYS A 279 11.02 -2.88 2.81
C LYS A 279 10.33 -3.84 1.87
N ALA A 280 9.28 -4.49 2.36
CA ALA A 280 8.48 -5.39 1.54
C ALA A 280 7.88 -4.69 0.30
N GLY A 281 7.66 -3.37 0.36
CA GLY A 281 7.20 -2.58 -0.79
C GLY A 281 8.23 -2.44 -1.91
N ASN A 282 9.52 -2.65 -1.64
CA ASN A 282 10.58 -2.53 -2.63
C ASN A 282 10.75 -3.81 -3.44
N LEU A 283 10.42 -5.00 -2.89
CA LEU A 283 10.61 -6.32 -3.53
C LEU A 283 10.22 -6.36 -5.02
N ARG A 284 9.09 -5.74 -5.35
CA ARG A 284 8.58 -5.63 -6.73
C ARG A 284 9.45 -4.76 -7.64
N HIS A 285 9.94 -3.63 -7.13
CA HIS A 285 10.84 -2.77 -7.90
C HIS A 285 12.15 -3.51 -8.21
N GLU A 286 12.66 -4.25 -7.22
CA GLU A 286 13.88 -5.06 -7.37
C GLU A 286 13.71 -6.22 -8.33
N ALA A 287 12.50 -6.78 -8.45
CA ALA A 287 12.18 -7.77 -9.46
C ALA A 287 12.34 -7.20 -10.88
N GLY A 288 11.92 -5.96 -11.10
CA GLY A 288 12.11 -5.22 -12.34
C GLY A 288 13.59 -4.93 -12.61
N GLN A 289 14.32 -4.43 -11.60
CA GLN A 289 15.76 -4.18 -11.72
C GLN A 289 16.54 -5.46 -12.01
N GLU A 290 16.22 -6.58 -11.36
CA GLU A 290 16.87 -7.87 -11.62
C GLU A 290 16.62 -8.37 -13.06
N ALA A 291 15.47 -8.03 -13.65
CA ALA A 291 15.14 -8.34 -15.04
C ALA A 291 15.92 -7.45 -16.00
N GLU A 292 16.00 -6.16 -15.74
CA GLU A 292 16.79 -5.19 -16.50
C GLU A 292 18.28 -5.57 -16.50
N ASP A 293 18.86 -5.85 -15.31
CA ASP A 293 20.23 -6.35 -15.15
C ASP A 293 20.50 -7.64 -15.98
N GLY A 294 19.42 -8.39 -16.25
CA GLY A 294 19.41 -9.63 -17.04
C GLY A 294 19.22 -9.42 -18.54
N GLY A 295 19.09 -8.18 -18.98
CA GLY A 295 18.88 -7.76 -20.36
C GLY A 295 17.43 -7.85 -20.83
N ALA A 296 16.45 -7.79 -19.93
CA ALA A 296 15.04 -7.69 -20.33
C ALA A 296 14.74 -6.33 -20.95
N SER A 297 13.90 -6.30 -21.98
CA SER A 297 13.44 -5.04 -22.59
C SER A 297 12.46 -4.30 -21.66
N PRO A 298 12.26 -2.97 -21.84
CA PRO A 298 11.24 -2.22 -21.10
C PRO A 298 9.84 -2.83 -21.20
N GLU A 299 9.46 -3.38 -22.36
CA GLU A 299 8.18 -4.03 -22.61
C GLU A 299 8.05 -5.36 -21.85
N GLU A 300 9.14 -6.12 -21.74
CA GLU A 300 9.20 -7.36 -20.95
C GLU A 300 9.05 -7.07 -19.46
N ILE A 301 9.76 -6.04 -18.97
CA ILE A 301 9.64 -5.56 -17.58
C ILE A 301 8.21 -5.04 -17.33
N GLN A 302 7.61 -4.31 -18.28
CA GLN A 302 6.23 -3.84 -18.20
C GLN A 302 5.24 -5.01 -18.10
N GLY A 303 5.46 -6.07 -18.89
CA GLY A 303 4.71 -7.33 -18.85
C GLY A 303 4.82 -8.03 -17.50
N LEU A 304 6.05 -8.24 -17.01
CA LEU A 304 6.32 -8.82 -15.69
C LEU A 304 5.64 -8.02 -14.59
N LEU A 305 5.80 -6.70 -14.58
CA LEU A 305 5.23 -5.86 -13.55
C LEU A 305 3.74 -5.61 -13.78
N ALA A 306 3.11 -6.01 -14.88
CA ALA A 306 1.70 -5.67 -15.13
C ALA A 306 1.43 -4.15 -14.95
N HIS A 307 2.31 -3.32 -15.52
CA HIS A 307 2.12 -1.87 -15.57
C HIS A 307 1.20 -1.53 -16.76
N SER A 308 0.15 -0.74 -16.51
CA SER A 308 -0.66 -0.16 -17.58
C SER A 308 0.06 1.04 -18.17
N GLU A 309 0.10 1.15 -19.50
CA GLU A 309 0.03 2.48 -20.11
C GLU A 309 -1.42 3.00 -20.01
N PRO A 310 -1.63 4.31 -19.83
CA PRO A 310 -2.95 4.88 -19.95
C PRO A 310 -3.50 4.62 -21.36
N GLY A 311 -4.58 3.85 -21.49
CA GLY A 311 -5.41 3.85 -22.70
C GLY A 311 -5.36 2.66 -23.66
N THR A 312 -4.77 1.51 -23.34
CA THR A 312 -4.91 0.31 -24.21
C THR A 312 -5.47 -0.92 -23.48
N GLN A 313 -6.61 -1.41 -23.95
CA GLN A 313 -7.08 -2.77 -23.67
C GLN A 313 -6.05 -3.75 -24.25
N ARG A 314 -5.30 -4.45 -23.38
CA ARG A 314 -4.14 -5.29 -23.76
C ARG A 314 -4.33 -6.70 -23.21
N PHE A 315 -4.65 -7.68 -24.05
CA PHE A 315 -4.98 -9.03 -23.54
C PHE A 315 -4.28 -10.25 -24.16
N TYR A 316 -3.29 -10.11 -25.05
CA TYR A 316 -2.51 -11.29 -25.48
C TYR A 316 -0.99 -11.16 -25.36
N VAL A 317 -0.43 -9.95 -25.49
CA VAL A 317 1.04 -9.74 -25.50
C VAL A 317 1.71 -9.91 -24.13
N LYS A 318 0.95 -9.86 -23.00
CA LYS A 318 1.55 -9.81 -21.66
C LYS A 318 2.15 -11.12 -21.15
N ARG A 319 1.59 -12.27 -21.53
CA ARG A 319 2.03 -13.60 -21.02
C ARG A 319 3.47 -13.92 -21.49
N THR A 320 3.72 -13.81 -22.79
CA THR A 320 5.05 -14.04 -23.38
C THR A 320 6.11 -13.08 -22.83
N ARG A 321 5.72 -11.83 -22.53
CA ARG A 321 6.64 -10.81 -22.02
C ARG A 321 7.11 -11.08 -20.58
N ALA A 322 6.23 -11.61 -19.74
CA ALA A 322 6.61 -12.02 -18.39
C ALA A 322 7.60 -13.20 -18.39
N ASP A 323 7.43 -14.15 -19.31
CA ASP A 323 8.34 -15.29 -19.46
C ASP A 323 9.78 -14.84 -19.83
N GLU A 324 9.92 -13.91 -20.79
CA GLU A 324 11.24 -13.38 -21.17
C GLU A 324 11.92 -12.60 -20.04
N ALA A 325 11.17 -11.78 -19.31
CA ALA A 325 11.68 -11.11 -18.12
C ALA A 325 12.14 -12.13 -17.05
N GLN A 326 11.43 -13.24 -16.86
CA GLN A 326 11.84 -14.28 -15.93
C GLN A 326 13.12 -15.00 -16.38
N LYS A 327 13.28 -15.26 -17.68
CA LYS A 327 14.54 -15.78 -18.24
C LYS A 327 15.70 -14.81 -17.99
N ALA A 328 15.48 -13.50 -18.21
CA ALA A 328 16.47 -12.47 -17.92
C ALA A 328 16.91 -12.48 -16.44
N ARG A 329 15.96 -12.54 -15.51
CA ARG A 329 16.25 -12.64 -14.08
C ARG A 329 17.04 -13.90 -13.73
N ALA A 330 16.71 -15.03 -14.35
CA ALA A 330 17.48 -16.26 -14.17
C ALA A 330 18.94 -16.10 -14.65
N ARG A 331 19.19 -15.36 -15.74
CA ARG A 331 20.56 -15.00 -16.18
C ARG A 331 21.28 -14.17 -15.11
N THR A 332 20.64 -13.14 -14.55
CA THR A 332 21.21 -12.30 -13.47
C THR A 332 21.58 -13.14 -12.25
N ARG A 333 20.68 -14.02 -11.82
CA ARG A 333 20.91 -14.91 -10.66
C ARG A 333 22.05 -15.89 -10.89
N ARG A 334 22.24 -16.39 -12.12
CA ARG A 334 23.37 -17.28 -12.48
C ARG A 334 24.69 -16.52 -12.43
N LYS A 335 24.79 -15.34 -13.06
CA LYS A 335 26.00 -14.48 -13.04
C LYS A 335 26.46 -14.13 -11.63
N ARG A 336 25.52 -13.92 -10.70
CA ARG A 336 25.79 -13.60 -9.28
C ARG A 336 26.14 -14.81 -8.40
N ARG A 337 26.02 -16.04 -8.91
CA ARG A 337 26.46 -17.27 -8.19
C ARG A 337 27.88 -17.68 -8.54
N THR A 338 28.38 -17.22 -9.70
CA THR A 338 29.72 -17.51 -10.22
C THR A 338 30.75 -16.46 -9.83
N LYS A 339 30.31 -15.37 -9.20
CA LYS A 339 31.13 -14.40 -8.46
C LYS A 339 30.92 -14.65 -6.98
#